data_AF-A0A2G9ZX84-F1
#
_entry.id   AF-A0A2G9ZX84-F1
#
_cell.length_a   1.000
_cell.length_b   1.000
_cell.length_c   1.000
_cell.angle_alpha   90.00
_cell.angle_beta   90.00
_cell.angle_gamma   90.00
#
_symmetry.space_group_name_H-M   'P 1'
#
loop_
_entity.id
_entity.type
_entity.pdbx_description
1 polymer ?
#
loop_
_entity_poly.entity_id
_entity_poly.type
_entity_poly.pdbx_seq_one_letter_code
_entity_poly.pdbx_strand_id
1 'polypeptide(L)' 'TRSPEETLNLGELIGLSITGKFTIALTGDLGAGKTVFVQGLARGLDVNRDDPVTSPT' A
#
# COMPACT_ATOMS: atom_id res chain seq x y z
N THR A 1 0.60 6.30 -11.74
CA THR A 1 -0.58 5.43 -11.95
C THR A 1 -1.73 6.30 -12.39
N ARG A 2 -2.70 5.74 -13.12
CA ARG A 2 -3.86 6.45 -13.70
C ARG A 2 -5.19 5.96 -13.13
N SER A 3 -5.16 4.94 -12.26
CA SER A 3 -6.33 4.43 -11.55
C SER A 3 -5.97 3.93 -10.14
N PRO A 4 -6.95 3.78 -9.23
CA PRO A 4 -6.74 3.15 -7.92
C PRO A 4 -6.21 1.72 -8.02
N GLU A 5 -6.67 0.93 -8.99
CA GLU A 5 -6.22 -0.45 -9.21
C GLU A 5 -4.74 -0.50 -9.59
N GLU A 6 -4.26 0.43 -10.42
CA GLU A 6 -2.83 0.54 -10.72
C GLU A 6 -2.01 0.90 -9.47
N THR A 7 -2.52 1.81 -8.62
CA THR A 7 -1.87 2.18 -7.36
C THR A 7 -1.83 1.01 -6.37
N LEU A 8 -2.90 0.22 -6.31
CA LEU A 8 -3.01 -0.97 -5.50
C LEU A 8 -2.01 -2.04 -5.96
N ASN A 9 -1.98 -2.35 -7.26
CA ASN A 9 -1.05 -3.31 -7.84
C ASN A 9 0.41 -2.88 -7.66
N LEU A 10 0.70 -1.58 -7.77
CA LEU A 10 2.03 -1.04 -7.51
C LEU A 10 2.46 -1.30 -6.06
N GLY A 11 1.57 -1.04 -5.09
CA GLY A 11 1.83 -1.34 -3.69
C GLY A 11 2.13 -2.82 -3.46
N GLU A 12 1.32 -3.71 -4.05
CA GLU A 12 1.48 -5.16 -3.94
C GLU A 12 2.82 -5.65 -4.49
N LEU A 13 3.22 -5.20 -5.67
CA LEU A 13 4.51 -5.54 -6.26
C LEU A 13 5.70 -5.09 -5.42
N ILE A 14 5.60 -3.90 -4.80
CA ILE A 14 6.64 -3.41 -3.89
C ILE A 14 6.68 -4.28 -2.62
N GLY A 15 5.52 -4.62 -2.04
CA GLY A 15 5.42 -5.48 -0.87
C GLY A 15 6.08 -6.84 -1.08
N LEU A 16 5.81 -7.48 -2.22
CA LEU A 16 6.41 -8.77 -2.60
C LEU A 16 7.93 -8.72 -2.74
N SER A 17 8.49 -7.53 -2.99
CA SER A 17 9.93 -7.33 -3.19
C SER A 17 10.70 -7.07 -1.89
N ILE A 18 10.01 -6.87 -0.77
CA ILE A 18 10.61 -6.54 0.53
C ILE A 18 10.98 -7.84 1.26
N THR A 19 12.26 -7.99 1.58
CA THR A 19 12.80 -9.18 2.26
C THR A 19 13.36 -8.89 3.65
N GLY A 20 13.28 -7.65 4.11
CA GLY A 20 13.87 -7.20 5.38
C GLY A 20 13.14 -6.02 6.00
N LYS A 21 13.68 -5.51 7.11
CA LYS A 21 13.15 -4.32 7.79
C LYS A 21 13.25 -3.12 6.86
N PHE A 22 12.19 -2.32 6.80
CA PHE A 22 12.10 -1.17 5.90
C PHE A 22 11.26 -0.05 6.53
N THR A 23 11.32 1.13 5.93
CA THR A 23 10.46 2.28 6.27
C THR A 23 10.17 3.05 4.99
N ILE A 24 8.90 3.37 4.75
CA ILE A 24 8.45 4.14 3.58
C ILE A 24 7.77 5.40 4.08
N ALA A 25 8.22 6.57 3.62
CA ALA A 25 7.53 7.83 3.81
C ALA A 25 6.59 8.09 2.62
N LEU A 26 5.30 8.29 2.89
CA LEU A 26 4.30 8.61 1.88
C LEU A 26 3.87 10.08 2.01
N THR A 27 4.00 10.84 0.93
CA THR A 27 3.64 12.25 0.87
C THR A 27 2.67 12.50 -0.28
N GLY A 28 1.69 13.37 -0.05
CA GLY A 28 0.72 13.78 -1.07
C GLY A 28 -0.55 14.30 -0.42
N ASP A 29 -1.37 14.99 -1.21
CA ASP A 29 -2.60 15.63 -0.75
C ASP A 29 -3.67 14.62 -0.30
N LEU A 30 -4.75 15.13 0.29
CA LEU A 30 -5.94 14.33 0.58
C LEU A 30 -6.48 13.74 -0.73
N GLY A 31 -6.78 12.44 -0.75
CA GLY A 31 -7.23 11.75 -1.95
C GLY A 31 -6.13 11.35 -2.95
N ALA A 32 -4.85 11.64 -2.67
CA ALA A 32 -3.74 11.26 -3.55
C ALA A 32 -3.47 9.74 -3.70
N GLY A 33 -4.28 8.88 -3.06
CA GLY A 33 -4.17 7.42 -3.17
C GLY A 33 -3.21 6.76 -2.17
N LYS A 34 -2.76 7.49 -1.13
CA LYS A 34 -1.86 6.95 -0.08
C LYS A 34 -2.40 5.67 0.56
N THR A 35 -3.67 5.66 0.99
CA THR A 35 -4.29 4.47 1.60
C THR A 35 -4.43 3.31 0.62
N VAL A 36 -4.77 3.58 -0.65
CA VAL A 36 -4.84 2.56 -1.71
C VAL A 36 -3.47 1.91 -1.92
N PHE A 37 -2.40 2.70 -1.91
CA PHE A 37 -1.04 2.19 -1.99
C PHE A 37 -0.71 1.28 -0.80
N VAL A 38 -1.01 1.71 0.43
CA VAL A 38 -0.71 0.92 1.65
C VAL A 38 -1.53 -0.37 1.68
N GLN A 39 -2.76 -0.38 1.20
CA GLN A 39 -3.57 -1.60 1.05
C GLN A 39 -2.91 -2.60 0.08
N GLY A 40 -2.37 -2.11 -1.04
CA GLY A 40 -1.59 -2.93 -1.96
C GLY A 40 -0.35 -3.48 -1.29
N LEU A 41 0.42 -2.61 -0.62
CA LEU A 41 1.63 -2.97 0.10
C LEU A 41 1.37 -4.07 1.13
N ALA A 42 0.28 -3.96 1.89
CA ALA A 42 -0.11 -4.97 2.88
C ALA A 42 -0.39 -6.34 2.24
N ARG A 43 -1.03 -6.38 1.05
CA ARG A 43 -1.23 -7.64 0.30
C ARG A 43 0.11 -8.27 -0.10
N GLY A 44 1.04 -7.46 -0.59
CA GLY A 44 2.37 -7.95 -0.99
C GLY A 44 3.22 -8.42 0.19
N LEU A 45 2.95 -7.92 1.39
CA LEU A 45 3.60 -8.33 2.64
C LEU A 45 2.89 -9.51 3.34
N ASP A 46 1.89 -10.12 2.69
CA ASP A 46 1.10 -11.24 3.22
C ASP A 46 0.36 -10.91 4.54
N VAL A 47 -0.08 -9.66 4.68
CA VAL A 47 -0.99 -9.27 5.78
C VAL A 47 -2.35 -9.95 5.57
N ASN A 48 -2.96 -10.45 6.65
CA ASN A 48 -4.25 -11.14 6.58
C ASN A 48 -5.32 -10.24 5.95
N ARG A 49 -6.10 -10.79 5.03
CA ARG A 49 -7.18 -10.07 4.32
C ARG A 49 -8.30 -9.62 5.26
N ASP A 50 -8.48 -10.30 6.39
CA ASP A 50 -9.46 -9.94 7.41
C ASP A 50 -8.99 -8.76 8.27
N ASP A 51 -7.70 -8.38 8.21
CA ASP A 51 -7.14 -7.24 8.93
C ASP A 51 -7.32 -5.95 8.09
N PRO A 52 -8.18 -5.01 8.51
CA PRO A 52 -8.51 -3.86 7.68
C PRO A 52 -7.38 -2.82 7.69
N VAL A 53 -6.85 -2.54 6.50
CA VAL A 53 -5.92 -1.42 6.27
C VAL A 53 -6.72 -0.16 5.97
N THR A 54 -6.81 0.71 6.96
CA THR A 54 -7.59 1.96 6.91
C THR A 54 -6.69 3.18 7.13
N SER A 55 -7.22 4.37 6.87
CA SER A 55 -6.53 5.61 7.24
C SER A 55 -6.46 5.70 8.78
N PRO A 56 -5.27 5.83 9.39
CA PRO A 56 -5.14 6.00 10.84
C PRO A 56 -5.49 7.42 11.32
N THR A 57 -6.10 8.24 10.45
CA THR A 57 -6.45 9.65 10.64
C THR A 57 -7.70 9.98 9.85
#